data_AF-A0A7C4Q5P6-F1
#
_entry.id   AF-A0A7C4Q5P6-F1
#
_cell.length_a   1.000
_cell.length_b   1.000
_cell.length_c   1.000
_cell.angle_alpha   90.00
_cell.angle_beta   90.00
_cell.angle_gamma   90.00
#
_symmetry.space_group_name_H-M   'P 1'
#
loop_
_entity.id
_entity.type
_entity.pdbx_description
1 polymer ?
#
loop_
_entity_poly.entity_id
_entity_poly.type
_entity_poly.pdbx_seq_one_letter_code
_entity_poly.pdbx_strand_id
1 'polypeptide(L)' 'MVVVVKKRGDSKDHLFRKFTKTFIEEDIVNEVRKKLFYKKPSLVKKEEIKEKLKKRHSKNI' A
#
# COMPACT_ATOMS: atom_id res chain seq x y z
N MET A 1 1.75 7.15 -8.07
CA MET A 1 2.94 6.84 -8.92
C MET A 1 4.18 7.13 -8.10
N VAL A 2 5.05 6.14 -7.86
CA VAL A 2 6.27 6.32 -7.06
C VAL A 2 7.45 6.55 -8.00
N VAL A 3 8.17 7.66 -7.81
CA VAL A 3 9.40 7.96 -8.54
C VAL A 3 10.53 8.16 -7.53
N VAL A 4 11.63 7.41 -7.70
CA VAL A 4 12.83 7.56 -6.87
C VAL A 4 13.99 7.96 -7.76
N VAL A 5 14.52 9.16 -7.51
CA VAL A 5 15.67 9.70 -8.25
C VAL A 5 16.94 9.46 -7.44
N LYS A 6 17.97 8.91 -8.10
CA LYS A 6 19.28 8.66 -7.51
C LYS A 6 20.05 9.97 -7.29
N LYS A 7 20.59 10.19 -6.09
CA LYS A 7 21.52 11.29 -5.81
C LYS A 7 22.99 10.81 -5.85
N ARG A 8 23.92 11.76 -5.99
CA ARG A 8 25.36 11.46 -5.90
C ARG A 8 25.66 10.94 -4.49
N GLY A 9 26.30 9.77 -4.39
CA GLY A 9 26.58 9.09 -3.12
C GLY A 9 25.57 8.03 -2.69
N ASP A 10 24.41 7.90 -3.36
CA ASP A 10 23.46 6.82 -3.05
C ASP A 10 23.94 5.47 -3.59
N SER A 11 23.95 4.45 -2.71
CA SER A 11 24.08 3.07 -3.13
C SER A 11 22.79 2.56 -3.77
N LYS A 12 22.89 1.52 -4.61
CA LYS A 12 21.72 0.90 -5.25
C LYS A 12 20.76 0.33 -4.19
N ASP A 13 21.30 -0.30 -3.15
CA ASP A 13 20.49 -0.90 -2.07
C ASP A 13 19.70 0.15 -1.29
N HIS A 14 20.30 1.32 -1.03
CA HIS A 14 19.59 2.43 -0.40
C HIS A 14 18.41 2.90 -1.25
N LEU A 15 18.60 2.97 -2.57
CA LEU A 15 17.57 3.36 -3.53
C LEU A 15 16.41 2.35 -3.55
N PHE A 16 16.72 1.05 -3.61
CA PHE A 16 15.70 -0.01 -3.57
C PHE A 16 14.94 0.01 -2.24
N ARG A 17 15.63 0.19 -1.11
CA ARG A 17 14.97 0.25 0.20
C ARG A 17 14.01 1.44 0.29
N LYS A 18 14.42 2.59 -0.23
CA LYS A 18 13.57 3.79 -0.30
C LYS A 18 12.35 3.56 -1.20
N PHE A 19 12.55 2.99 -2.39
CA PHE A 19 11.45 2.65 -3.29
C PHE A 19 10.47 1.68 -2.63
N THR A 20 10.95 0.57 -2.07
CA THR A 20 10.13 -0.44 -1.41
C THR A 20 9.31 0.17 -0.28
N LYS A 21 9.93 1.02 0.55
CA LYS A 21 9.23 1.71 1.63
C LYS A 21 8.10 2.59 1.09
N THR A 22 8.39 3.48 0.15
CA THR A 22 7.37 4.39 -0.42
C THR A 22 6.29 3.64 -1.20
N PHE A 23 6.64 2.55 -1.90
CA PHE A 23 5.70 1.73 -2.64
C PHE A 23 4.71 0.98 -1.72
N ILE A 24 5.17 0.53 -0.55
CA ILE A 24 4.32 -0.08 0.47
C ILE A 24 3.46 0.98 1.17
N GLU A 25 4.04 2.14 1.51
CA GLU A 25 3.33 3.25 2.17
C GLU A 25 2.16 3.77 1.31
N GLU A 26 2.36 3.87 0.00
CA GLU A 26 1.33 4.29 -0.97
C GLU A 26 0.27 3.19 -1.26
N ASP A 27 0.36 2.02 -0.63
CA ASP A 27 -0.59 0.89 -0.75
C ASP A 27 -0.90 0.44 -2.21
N ILE A 28 0.04 0.68 -3.13
CA ILE A 28 -0.17 0.53 -4.58
C ILE A 28 -0.56 -0.91 -4.96
N VAL A 29 0.04 -1.91 -4.31
CA VAL A 29 -0.26 -3.32 -4.57
C VAL A 29 -1.73 -3.63 -4.31
N ASN A 30 -2.28 -3.14 -3.19
CA ASN A 30 -3.66 -3.40 -2.83
C ASN A 30 -4.62 -2.63 -3.73
N GLU A 31 -4.26 -1.41 -4.13
CA GLU A 31 -5.05 -0.63 -5.08
C GLU A 31 -5.16 -1.34 -6.44
N VAL A 32 -4.04 -1.82 -6.99
CA VAL A 32 -4.03 -2.57 -8.24
C VAL A 32 -4.87 -3.84 -8.11
N ARG A 33 -4.69 -4.61 -7.03
CA ARG A 33 -5.47 -5.84 -6.77
C ARG A 33 -6.98 -5.59 -6.67
N LYS A 34 -7.39 -4.48 -6.05
CA LYS A 34 -8.82 -4.08 -5.97
C LYS A 34 -9.42 -3.77 -7.35
N LYS A 35 -8.60 -3.33 -8.30
CA LYS A 35 -9.01 -2.96 -9.66
C LYS A 35 -8.91 -4.10 -10.68
N LEU A 36 -8.25 -5.22 -10.34
CA LEU A 36 -8.11 -6.37 -11.25
C LEU A 36 -9.45 -6.99 -11.68
N PHE A 37 -10.45 -6.96 -10.78
CA PHE A 37 -11.75 -7.55 -11.03
C PHE A 37 -12.86 -6.63 -10.54
N TYR A 38 -13.98 -6.59 -11.28
CA TYR A 38 -15.17 -5.90 -10.81
C TYR A 38 -15.68 -6.53 -9.51
N LYS A 39 -15.98 -5.68 -8.54
CA LYS A 39 -16.57 -6.07 -7.27
C LYS A 39 -17.85 -5.30 -7.03
N LYS A 40 -18.92 -6.00 -6.68
CA LYS A 40 -20.20 -5.36 -6.35
C LYS A 40 -19.98 -4.33 -5.22
N PRO A 41 -20.59 -3.14 -5.29
CA PRO A 41 -20.40 -2.08 -4.29
C PRO A 41 -20.70 -2.53 -2.84
N SER A 42 -21.66 -3.43 -2.65
CA SER A 42 -21.99 -4.00 -1.34
C SER A 42 -20.83 -4.81 -0.73
N LEU A 43 -20.10 -5.57 -1.56
CA LEU A 43 -18.95 -6.34 -1.12
C LEU A 43 -17.75 -5.44 -0.80
N VAL A 44 -17.56 -4.38 -1.57
CA VAL A 44 -16.52 -3.36 -1.30
C VAL A 44 -16.76 -2.72 0.08
N LYS A 45 -17.99 -2.24 0.34
CA LYS A 45 -18.36 -1.65 1.65
C LYS A 45 -18.13 -2.61 2.80
N LYS A 46 -18.50 -3.89 2.63
CA LYS A 46 -18.31 -4.93 3.66
C LYS A 46 -16.84 -5.13 4.02
N GLU A 47 -15.95 -5.13 3.02
CA GLU A 47 -14.52 -5.28 3.24
C GLU A 47 -13.87 -4.05 3.87
N GLU A 48 -14.25 -2.84 3.45
CA GLU A 48 -13.75 -1.61 4.06
C GLU A 48 -14.08 -1.52 5.55
N ILE A 49 -15.31 -1.92 5.94
CA ILE A 49 -15.71 -1.98 7.35
C ILE A 49 -14.85 -3.01 8.10
N LYS A 50 -14.64 -4.20 7.51
CA LYS A 50 -13.80 -5.25 8.11
C LYS A 50 -12.35 -4.78 8.30
N GLU A 51 -11.77 -4.10 7.31
CA GLU A 51 -10.42 -3.53 7.40
C GLU A 51 -10.33 -2.44 8.48
N LYS A 52 -11.32 -1.55 8.58
CA LYS A 52 -11.39 -0.52 9.62
C LYS A 52 -11.43 -1.14 11.03
N LEU A 53 -12.23 -2.18 11.22
CA LEU A 53 -12.32 -2.89 12.51
C LEU A 53 -11.00 -3.57 12.87
N LYS A 54 -10.35 -4.25 11.91
CA LYS A 54 -9.03 -4.85 12.12
C LYS A 54 -7.96 -3.82 12.52
N LYS A 55 -7.93 -2.67 11.84
CA LYS A 55 -6.99 -1.58 12.14
C LYS A 55 -7.21 -0.99 13.54
N ARG A 56 -8.46 -0.94 14.02
CA ARG A 56 -8.78 -0.50 15.39
C ARG A 56 -8.28 -1.51 16.43
N HIS A 57 -8.50 -2.81 16.23
CA HIS A 57 -8.01 -3.84 17.14
C HIS A 57 -6.49 -3.89 17.22
N SER A 58 -5.80 -3.75 16.08
CA SER A 58 -4.34 -3.75 16.04
C SER A 58 -3.67 -2.53 16.69
N LYS A 59 -4.42 -1.44 16.96
CA LYS A 59 -3.90 -0.24 17.63
C LYS A 59 -4.07 -0.27 19.16
N ASN A 60 -4.87 -1.20 19.67
CA ASN A 60 -5.18 -1.31 21.09
C ASN A 60 -4.37 -2.42 21.80
N ILE A 61 -3.37 -2.97 21.12
CA ILE A 61 -2.37 -3.94 21.60
C ILE A 61 -1.01 -3.30 21.35
#